data_AF-A0A817L9Z3-F1
#
_entry.id   AF-A0A817L9Z3-F1
#
_cell.length_a   1.000
_cell.length_b   1.000
_cell.length_c   1.000
_cell.angle_alpha   90.00
_cell.angle_beta   90.00
_cell.angle_gamma   90.00
#
_symmetry.space_group_name_H-M   'P 1'
#
loop_
_entity.id
_entity.type
_entity.pdbx_description
1 polymer ?
#
loop_
_entity_poly.entity_id
_entity_poly.type
_entity_poly.pdbx_seq_one_letter_code
_entity_poly.pdbx_strand_id
1 'polypeptide(L)' 'MDDPPNAVDNKIMDRIHGSMIGMALGDAVGAHVEFRPRNFLVEHPVTDLTGGGTWGLKKGQVVFYLNKFFYLPIK' A
#
# COMPACT_ATOMS: atom_id res chain seq x y z
N MET A 1 -9.97 -40.88 2.96
CA MET A 1 -9.36 -39.54 3.05
C MET A 1 -10.45 -38.61 2.62
N ASP A 2 -10.99 -37.84 3.56
CA ASP A 2 -12.03 -36.87 3.23
C ASP A 2 -11.41 -35.80 2.34
N ASP A 3 -12.13 -35.41 1.28
CA ASP A 3 -11.68 -34.35 0.39
C ASP A 3 -11.42 -33.08 1.21
N PRO A 4 -10.33 -32.33 0.92
CA PRO A 4 -10.10 -31.07 1.61
C PRO A 4 -11.34 -30.19 1.41
N PRO A 5 -11.81 -29.49 2.45
CA PRO A 5 -13.04 -28.71 2.39
C PRO A 5 -12.99 -27.78 1.17
N ASN A 6 -13.94 -28.00 0.27
CA ASN A 6 -14.13 -27.22 -0.94
C ASN A 6 -14.68 -25.84 -0.55
N ALA A 7 -14.16 -24.82 -1.22
CA ALA A 7 -14.32 -23.39 -0.98
C ALA A 7 -13.52 -22.87 0.21
N VAL A 8 -12.38 -22.23 -0.10
CA VAL A 8 -11.82 -21.21 0.77
C VAL A 8 -12.95 -20.24 1.10
N ASP A 9 -13.21 -20.00 2.39
CA ASP A 9 -14.26 -19.09 2.81
C ASP A 9 -14.01 -17.72 2.14
N ASN A 10 -14.91 -17.34 1.22
CA ASN A 10 -14.80 -16.10 0.47
C ASN A 10 -14.66 -14.89 1.40
N LYS A 11 -15.27 -14.92 2.59
CA LYS A 11 -15.09 -13.85 3.60
C LYS A 11 -13.68 -13.80 4.15
N ILE A 12 -13.02 -14.95 4.34
CA ILE A 12 -11.62 -14.99 4.76
C ILE A 12 -10.73 -14.46 3.64
N MET A 13 -10.97 -14.86 2.39
CA MET A 13 -10.22 -14.35 1.24
C MET A 13 -10.37 -12.84 1.06
N ASP A 14 -11.58 -12.30 1.19
CA ASP A 14 -11.82 -10.86 1.09
C ASP A 14 -11.06 -10.08 2.18
N ARG A 15 -10.96 -10.64 3.40
CA ARG A 15 -10.17 -10.02 4.48
C ARG A 15 -8.68 -10.07 4.20
N ILE A 16 -8.18 -11.18 3.65
CA ILE A 16 -6.77 -11.30 3.26
C ILE A 16 -6.44 -10.26 2.19
N HIS A 17 -7.21 -10.21 1.10
CA HIS A 17 -7.02 -9.21 0.04
C HIS A 17 -7.15 -7.79 0.57
N GLY A 18 -8.19 -7.50 1.35
CA GLY A 18 -8.42 -6.19 1.95
C GLY A 18 -7.27 -5.75 2.86
N SER A 19 -6.67 -6.67 3.62
CA SER A 19 -5.51 -6.36 4.46
C SER A 19 -4.25 -6.01 3.65
N MET A 20 -3.97 -6.77 2.58
CA MET A 20 -2.81 -6.52 1.72
C MET A 20 -2.96 -5.20 0.95
N ILE A 21 -4.15 -4.97 0.39
CA ILE A 21 -4.48 -3.71 -0.31
C ILE A 21 -4.46 -2.54 0.67
N GLY A 22 -5.07 -2.69 1.84
CA GLY A 22 -5.12 -1.67 2.88
C GLY A 22 -3.73 -1.28 3.40
N MET A 23 -2.82 -2.24 3.54
CA MET A 23 -1.43 -1.97 3.88
C MET A 23 -0.74 -1.12 2.80
N ALA A 24 -0.86 -1.50 1.53
CA ALA A 24 -0.25 -0.76 0.42
C ALA A 24 -0.83 0.66 0.28
N LEU A 25 -2.15 0.80 0.45
CA LEU A 25 -2.81 2.12 0.43
C LEU A 25 -2.40 2.97 1.63
N GLY A 26 -2.30 2.38 2.82
CA GLY A 26 -1.88 3.09 4.03
C GLY A 26 -0.47 3.68 3.90
N ASP A 27 0.46 2.91 3.34
CA ASP A 27 1.81 3.38 3.04
C ASP A 27 1.83 4.50 1.98
N ALA A 28 1.14 4.30 0.84
CA ALA A 28 1.08 5.30 -0.22
C ALA A 28 0.47 6.64 0.25
N VAL A 29 -0.54 6.60 1.12
CA VAL A 29 -1.14 7.81 1.74
C VAL A 29 -0.17 8.43 2.75
N GLY A 30 0.44 7.62 3.62
CA GLY A 30 1.31 8.08 4.70
C GLY A 30 2.64 8.68 4.22
N ALA A 31 3.22 8.14 3.16
CA ALA A 31 4.51 8.56 2.62
C ALA A 31 4.58 10.05 2.23
N HIS A 32 3.45 10.63 1.84
CA HIS A 32 3.36 12.03 1.43
C HIS A 32 3.55 13.01 2.60
N VAL A 33 3.22 12.57 3.80
CA VAL A 33 3.31 13.36 5.02
C VAL A 33 4.33 12.79 6.01
N GLU A 34 5.16 11.85 5.55
CA GLU A 34 6.23 11.29 6.36
C GLU A 34 7.15 12.40 6.87
N PHE A 35 7.48 12.34 8.17
CA PHE A 35 8.28 13.33 8.89
C PHE A 35 7.69 14.74 8.98
N ARG A 36 6.39 14.93 8.68
CA ARG A 36 5.69 16.20 8.94
C ARG A 36 5.20 16.27 10.39
N PRO A 37 5.25 17.46 11.01
CA PRO A 37 4.73 17.63 12.36
C PRO A 37 3.19 17.54 12.36
N ARG A 38 2.59 17.19 13.50
CA ARG A 38 1.13 16.97 13.59
C ARG A 38 0.30 18.22 13.24
N ASN A 39 0.78 19.42 13.55
CA ASN A 39 0.10 20.67 13.18
C ASN A 39 -0.01 20.84 11.66
N PHE A 40 0.99 20.40 10.90
CA PHE A 40 0.93 20.42 9.43
C PHE A 40 -0.26 19.62 8.89
N LEU A 41 -0.59 18.48 9.51
CA LEU A 41 -1.73 17.64 9.11
C LEU A 41 -3.09 18.23 9.47
N VAL A 42 -3.15 19.12 10.47
CA VAL A 42 -4.37 19.84 10.82
C VAL A 42 -4.68 20.90 9.75
N GLU A 43 -3.64 21.59 9.29
CA GLU A 43 -3.74 22.61 8.23
C GLU A 43 -3.86 21.99 6.82
N HIS A 44 -3.22 20.84 6.59
CA HIS A 44 -3.12 20.16 5.29
C HIS A 44 -3.54 18.69 5.45
N PRO A 45 -4.84 18.42 5.68
CA PRO A 45 -5.33 17.05 5.87
C PRO A 45 -5.13 16.21 4.61
N VAL A 46 -4.78 14.94 4.80
CA VAL A 46 -4.66 13.98 3.71
C VAL A 46 -6.04 13.39 3.42
N THR A 47 -6.66 13.84 2.33
CA THR A 47 -8.03 13.44 1.95
C THR A 47 -8.09 12.57 0.70
N ASP A 48 -6.97 12.43 -0.02
CA ASP A 48 -6.86 11.64 -1.25
C ASP A 48 -5.42 11.10 -1.38
N LEU A 49 -5.24 10.15 -2.30
CA LEU A 49 -3.93 9.77 -2.81
C LEU A 49 -3.34 10.97 -3.55
N THR A 50 -2.32 11.59 -2.98
CA THR A 50 -1.57 12.69 -3.59
C THR A 50 -0.21 12.19 -4.07
N GLY A 51 0.52 13.03 -4.81
CA GLY A 51 1.92 12.82 -5.18
C GLY A 51 2.83 13.79 -4.39
N GLY A 52 4.15 13.60 -4.46
CA GLY A 52 5.15 14.47 -3.82
C GLY A 52 5.67 13.90 -2.49
N GLY A 53 5.55 14.69 -1.43
CA GLY A 53 6.08 14.34 -0.10
C GLY A 53 7.61 14.35 -0.02
N THR A 54 8.13 13.80 1.06
CA THR A 54 9.57 13.79 1.37
C THR A 54 10.41 13.13 0.27
N TRP A 55 9.84 12.15 -0.44
CA TRP A 55 10.54 11.34 -1.45
C TRP A 55 10.16 11.69 -2.89
N GLY A 56 9.28 12.68 -3.12
CA GLY A 56 8.88 13.09 -4.46
C GLY A 56 8.14 12.00 -5.26
N LEU A 57 7.29 11.21 -4.59
CA LEU A 57 6.60 10.06 -5.18
C LEU A 57 5.51 10.46 -6.18
N LYS A 58 5.19 9.58 -7.13
CA LYS A 58 4.00 9.76 -7.98
C LYS A 58 2.72 9.45 -7.20
N LYS A 59 1.58 10.01 -7.63
CA LYS A 59 0.27 9.70 -7.04
C LYS A 59 0.02 8.18 -7.03
N GLY A 60 -0.25 7.64 -5.85
CA GLY A 60 -0.50 6.21 -5.64
C GLY A 60 0.75 5.32 -5.62
N GLN A 61 1.95 5.90 -5.68
CA GLN A 61 3.19 5.14 -5.52
C GLN A 61 3.43 4.84 -4.05
N VAL A 62 3.69 3.57 -3.76
CA VAL A 62 4.05 3.03 -2.45
C VAL A 62 5.57 3.16 -2.26
N VAL A 63 6.08 3.31 -1.03
CA VAL A 63 7.53 3.44 -0.72
C VAL A 63 8.30 2.12 -0.94
N PHE A 64 7.68 1.14 -1.60
CA PHE A 64 8.33 -0.11 -1.97
C PHE A 64 9.10 0.01 -3.30
N TYR A 65 10.42 -0.22 -3.25
CA TYR A 65 11.29 -0.34 -4.42
C TYR A 65 11.12 -1.68 -5.16
N LEU A 66 9.89 -2.06 -5.52
CA LEU A 66 9.65 -3.27 -6.33
C LEU A 66 10.28 -3.20 -7.73
N ASN A 67 10.52 -1.98 -8.24
CA ASN A 67 11.21 -1.78 -9.51
C ASN A 67 12.66 -2.27 -9.52
N LYS A 68 13.26 -2.62 -8.38
CA LYS A 68 14.63 -3.20 -8.37
C LYS A 68 14.65 -4.72 -8.57
N PHE A 69 13.52 -5.41 -8.38
CA PHE A 69 13.45 -6.87 -8.49
C PHE A 69 13.06 -7.37 -9.88
N PHE A 70 12.35 -6.57 -10.68
CA PHE A 70 11.97 -6.93 -12.05
C PHE A 70 13.04 -6.61 -13.11
N TYR A 71 14.17 -6.01 -12.73
CA TYR A 71 15.33 -5.74 -13.60
C TYR A 71 16.46 -6.77 -13.43
N LEU A 72 16.15 -8.00 -13.04
CA LEU A 72 17.07 -9.12 -13.26
C LEU A 72 16.74 -9.72 -14.63
N PRO A 73 17.61 -9.56 -15.65
CA PRO A 73 17.41 -10.23 -16.93
C PRO A 73 17.42 -11.74 -16.67
N ILE A 74 16.29 -12.38 -16.96
CA ILE A 74 16.22 -13.84 -17.06
C ILE A 74 17.11 -14.20 -18.26
N LYS A 75 18.29 -14.78 -17.98
CA LYS A 75 19.11 -15.46 -18.98
C LYS A 75 18.56 -16.85 -19.25
#